data_AF-A0A6M0EQS8-F1
#
_entry.id   AF-A0A6M0EQS8-F1
#
_cell.length_a   1.000
_cell.length_b   1.000
_cell.length_c   1.000
_cell.angle_alpha   90.00
_cell.angle_beta   90.00
_cell.angle_gamma   90.00
#
_symmetry.space_group_name_H-M   'P 1'
#
loop_
_entity.id
_entity.type
_entity.pdbx_description
1 polymer ?
#
loop_
_entity_poly.entity_id
_entity_poly.type
_entity_poly.pdbx_seq_one_letter_code
_entity_poly.pdbx_strand_id
1 'polypeptide(L)'
;MVIIALKAWYLQDYEPLKELEKRPHDLRLSKNSLLKSGLRADFLDDSQDVKKSAWFRRYLEGETVEFYIEGSGSYAISNIDLTSHEIYFTKQELMARLEPVIFLSCQTEYSPFGEVLRNALAEAIEDFNQRSRLPLTLEMPLRPSRATVRLESMLLRKISKSLLFIADGTPVTQIEGETTSLLIPHPNVCVEIGYALSSKRKEQILLAKMERQDLQGEFPFDLPKYQQLSFQDPDELSQTLPSVIETLLQRYNLFSRSKK
;
A
#
# COMPACT_ATOMS: atom_id res chain seq x y z
N MET A 1 -10.79 -4.01 39.74
CA MET A 1 -10.15 -4.49 38.49
C MET A 1 -10.11 -3.30 37.55
N VAL A 2 -8.93 -2.85 37.10
CA VAL A 2 -8.83 -1.63 36.27
C VAL A 2 -9.24 -2.01 34.84
N ILE A 3 -10.39 -1.51 34.40
CA ILE A 3 -10.83 -1.63 33.01
C ILE A 3 -9.98 -0.63 32.21
N ILE A 4 -9.06 -1.14 31.40
CA ILE A 4 -8.32 -0.31 30.44
C ILE A 4 -9.22 -0.16 29.22
N ALA A 5 -9.92 0.98 29.13
CA ALA A 5 -10.72 1.32 27.97
C ALA A 5 -9.81 1.68 26.79
N LEU A 6 -9.85 0.86 25.75
CA LEU A 6 -9.17 1.12 24.48
C LEU A 6 -10.05 2.00 23.60
N LYS A 7 -9.43 2.94 22.91
CA LYS A 7 -10.11 3.73 21.86
C LYS A 7 -10.09 2.97 20.54
N ALA A 8 -11.20 3.06 19.81
CA ALA A 8 -11.31 2.50 18.48
C ALA A 8 -11.87 3.56 17.51
N TRP A 9 -11.22 3.67 16.34
CA TRP A 9 -11.59 4.59 15.27
C TRP A 9 -12.05 3.79 14.07
N TYR A 10 -13.28 4.05 13.64
CA TYR A 10 -13.86 3.51 12.42
C TYR A 10 -13.13 4.06 11.19
N LEU A 11 -12.76 3.16 10.28
CA LEU A 11 -12.03 3.45 9.06
C LEU A 11 -12.99 3.37 7.86
N GLN A 12 -13.66 4.48 7.55
CA GLN A 12 -14.49 4.56 6.35
C GLN A 12 -13.62 4.62 5.07
N ASP A 13 -12.59 5.46 5.12
CA ASP A 13 -11.61 5.65 4.06
C ASP A 13 -10.20 5.52 4.64
N TYR A 14 -9.19 5.29 3.80
CA TYR A 14 -7.81 5.22 4.26
C TYR A 14 -7.39 6.55 4.89
N GLU A 15 -6.75 6.47 6.05
CA GLU A 15 -6.15 7.58 6.74
C GLU A 15 -4.87 7.10 7.46
N PRO A 16 -3.75 7.83 7.37
CA PRO A 16 -2.55 7.51 8.13
C PRO A 16 -2.82 7.60 9.62
N LEU A 17 -2.22 6.69 10.39
CA LEU A 17 -2.41 6.62 11.84
C LEU A 17 -2.22 7.96 12.57
N LYS A 18 -1.25 8.77 12.12
CA LYS A 18 -0.96 10.09 12.70
C LYS A 18 -2.11 11.10 12.56
N GLU A 19 -2.89 11.01 11.48
CA GLU A 19 -4.05 11.87 11.26
C GLU A 19 -5.27 11.29 11.98
N LEU A 20 -5.44 9.96 11.93
CA LEU A 20 -6.53 9.25 12.58
C LEU A 20 -6.59 9.51 14.10
N GLU A 21 -5.44 9.47 14.79
CA GLU A 21 -5.35 9.69 16.24
C GLU A 21 -5.71 11.13 16.67
N LYS A 22 -5.80 12.10 15.74
CA LYS A 22 -6.27 13.46 16.03
C LYS A 22 -7.80 13.56 16.09
N ARG A 23 -8.52 12.61 15.48
CA ARG A 23 -9.98 12.55 15.46
C ARG A 23 -10.52 12.00 16.79
N PRO A 24 -11.72 12.40 17.25
CA PRO A 24 -12.41 11.66 18.30
C PRO A 24 -12.60 10.19 17.89
N HIS A 25 -12.45 9.30 18.86
CA HIS A 25 -12.71 7.87 18.67
C HIS A 25 -14.21 7.63 18.52
N ASP A 26 -14.59 6.57 17.80
CA ASP A 26 -15.98 6.23 17.52
C ASP A 26 -16.55 5.21 18.50
N LEU A 27 -15.67 4.47 19.18
CA LEU A 27 -16.05 3.39 20.09
C LEU A 27 -14.99 3.22 21.19
N ARG A 28 -15.44 2.90 22.40
CA ARG A 28 -14.59 2.48 23.52
C ARG A 28 -14.77 1.00 23.77
N LEU A 29 -13.66 0.30 23.96
CA LEU A 29 -13.61 -1.15 24.08
C LEU A 29 -12.94 -1.57 25.39
N SER A 30 -13.54 -2.53 26.09
CA SER A 30 -12.88 -3.30 27.14
C SER A 30 -12.38 -4.61 26.55
N LYS A 31 -11.06 -4.80 26.57
CA LYS A 31 -10.42 -5.96 25.97
C LYS A 31 -10.59 -7.19 26.87
N ASN A 32 -11.30 -8.21 26.37
CA ASN A 32 -11.52 -9.46 27.10
C ASN A 32 -10.51 -10.55 26.72
N SER A 33 -10.26 -10.72 25.41
CA SER A 33 -9.32 -11.72 24.91
C SER A 33 -8.75 -11.31 23.55
N LEU A 34 -7.43 -11.46 23.39
CA LEU A 34 -6.75 -11.22 22.13
C LEU A 34 -6.09 -12.50 21.65
N LEU A 35 -6.57 -13.00 20.51
CA LEU A 35 -5.93 -14.04 19.74
C LEU A 35 -5.07 -13.38 18.64
N LYS A 36 -4.16 -14.15 18.05
CA LYS A 36 -3.28 -13.66 16.98
C LYS A 36 -4.07 -13.07 15.79
N SER A 37 -5.23 -13.65 15.48
CA SER A 37 -6.09 -13.34 14.34
C SER A 37 -7.43 -12.71 14.70
N GLY A 38 -7.77 -12.59 15.99
CA GLY A 38 -9.08 -12.11 16.39
C GLY A 38 -9.08 -11.46 17.77
N LEU A 39 -10.06 -10.60 18.01
CA LEU A 39 -10.22 -9.87 19.25
C LEU A 39 -11.69 -9.96 19.68
N ARG A 40 -11.91 -10.36 20.93
CA ARG A 40 -13.21 -10.23 21.61
C ARG A 40 -13.09 -9.09 22.61
N ALA A 41 -14.00 -8.14 22.52
CA ALA A 41 -14.07 -7.01 23.42
C ALA A 41 -15.52 -6.71 23.77
N ASP A 42 -15.72 -6.08 24.92
CA ASP A 42 -17.00 -5.45 25.23
C ASP A 42 -16.95 -4.01 24.76
N PHE A 43 -18.01 -3.51 24.12
CA PHE A 43 -18.11 -2.09 23.86
C PHE A 43 -18.71 -1.37 25.08
N LEU A 44 -18.13 -0.22 25.43
CA LEU A 44 -18.45 0.51 26.65
C LEU A 44 -19.49 1.61 26.44
N ASP A 45 -19.83 1.91 25.19
CA ASP A 45 -20.79 2.92 24.81
C ASP A 45 -22.23 2.38 24.88
N ASP A 46 -23.21 3.30 25.01
CA ASP A 46 -24.62 2.92 25.10
C ASP A 46 -25.09 2.24 23.80
N SER A 47 -25.83 1.13 23.94
CA SER A 47 -26.33 0.36 22.80
C SER A 47 -27.21 1.18 21.85
N GLN A 48 -27.90 2.23 22.31
CA GLN A 48 -28.66 3.13 21.43
C GLN A 48 -27.75 4.06 20.63
N ASP A 49 -26.64 4.50 21.19
CA ASP A 49 -25.66 5.33 20.49
C ASP A 49 -24.91 4.52 19.43
N VAL A 50 -24.55 3.27 19.76
CA VAL A 50 -24.03 2.30 18.79
C VAL A 50 -24.99 2.12 17.62
N LYS A 51 -26.30 1.93 17.88
CA LYS A 51 -27.32 1.77 16.83
C LYS A 51 -27.44 2.99 15.90
N LYS A 52 -27.21 4.20 16.39
CA LYS A 52 -27.29 5.44 15.60
C LYS A 52 -26.04 5.68 14.75
N SER A 53 -24.93 5.07 15.11
CA SER A 53 -23.65 5.26 14.43
C SER A 53 -23.72 4.90 12.94
N ALA A 54 -22.91 5.58 12.13
CA ALA A 54 -22.84 5.31 10.70
C ALA A 54 -22.23 3.92 10.42
N TRP A 55 -21.22 3.53 11.18
CA TRP A 55 -20.55 2.24 11.02
C TRP A 55 -21.46 1.06 11.33
N PHE A 56 -22.35 1.17 12.33
CA PHE A 56 -23.27 0.08 12.66
C PHE A 56 -24.35 -0.11 11.59
N ARG A 57 -24.82 0.97 10.96
CA ARG A 57 -25.73 0.88 9.81
C ARG A 57 -25.08 0.15 8.64
N ARG A 58 -23.84 0.49 8.28
CA ARG A 58 -23.08 -0.22 7.24
C ARG A 58 -22.86 -1.70 7.57
N TYR A 59 -22.60 -2.01 8.85
CA TYR A 59 -22.50 -3.39 9.31
C TYR A 59 -23.81 -4.16 9.07
N LEU A 60 -24.97 -3.56 9.38
CA LEU A 60 -26.28 -4.17 9.11
C LEU A 60 -26.57 -4.34 7.62
N GLU A 61 -26.02 -3.47 6.78
CA GLU A 61 -26.08 -3.57 5.31
C GLU A 61 -25.17 -4.67 4.75
N GLY A 62 -24.40 -5.36 5.60
CA GLY A 62 -23.49 -6.43 5.23
C GLY A 62 -22.13 -5.95 4.71
N GLU A 63 -21.82 -4.65 4.87
CA GLU A 63 -20.54 -4.11 4.46
C GLU A 63 -19.42 -4.48 5.44
N THR A 64 -18.18 -4.54 4.94
CA THR A 64 -17.01 -4.74 5.81
C THR A 64 -16.71 -3.45 6.57
N VAL A 65 -16.86 -3.51 7.90
CA VAL A 65 -16.61 -2.37 8.78
C VAL A 65 -15.27 -2.56 9.49
N GLU A 66 -14.31 -1.69 9.19
CA GLU A 66 -12.97 -1.74 9.77
C GLU A 66 -12.77 -0.68 10.85
N PHE A 67 -11.98 -1.03 11.87
CA PHE A 67 -11.57 -0.18 12.97
C PHE A 67 -10.06 -0.27 13.17
N TYR A 68 -9.40 0.86 13.44
CA TYR A 68 -8.14 0.84 14.15
C TYR A 68 -8.40 0.85 15.65
N ILE A 69 -7.78 -0.08 16.37
CA ILE A 69 -7.88 -0.20 17.82
C ILE A 69 -6.54 0.18 18.43
N GLU A 70 -6.58 1.12 19.38
CA GLU A 70 -5.41 1.70 20.06
C GLU A 70 -4.43 0.61 20.52
N GLY A 71 -3.18 0.69 20.04
CA GLY A 71 -2.11 -0.25 20.35
C GLY A 71 -2.27 -1.68 19.80
N SER A 72 -3.43 -2.02 19.22
CA SER A 72 -3.77 -3.39 18.81
C SER A 72 -3.78 -3.59 17.28
N GLY A 73 -3.96 -2.52 16.51
CA GLY A 73 -3.93 -2.55 15.03
C GLY A 73 -5.31 -2.48 14.38
N SER A 74 -5.39 -2.83 13.10
CA SER A 74 -6.63 -2.79 12.31
C SER A 74 -7.41 -4.09 12.39
N TYR A 75 -8.73 -3.99 12.54
CA TYR A 75 -9.64 -5.11 12.66
C TYR A 75 -10.94 -4.84 11.90
N ALA A 76 -11.53 -5.87 11.31
CA ALA A 76 -12.89 -5.81 10.79
C ALA A 76 -13.87 -6.42 11.79
N ILE A 77 -15.06 -5.81 11.93
CA ILE A 77 -16.15 -6.40 12.70
C ILE A 77 -16.57 -7.71 12.04
N SER A 78 -16.58 -8.78 12.82
CA SER A 78 -17.05 -10.11 12.42
C SER A 78 -18.43 -10.41 12.98
N ASN A 79 -18.71 -9.95 14.21
CA ASN A 79 -20.04 -10.04 14.80
C ASN A 79 -20.19 -9.00 15.93
N ILE A 80 -21.43 -8.65 16.27
CA ILE A 80 -21.77 -7.78 17.40
C ILE A 80 -23.06 -8.26 18.07
N ASP A 81 -23.04 -8.37 19.40
CA ASP A 81 -24.21 -8.65 20.22
C ASP A 81 -24.48 -7.45 21.13
N LEU A 82 -25.57 -6.75 20.84
CA LEU A 82 -25.98 -5.57 21.61
C LEU A 82 -26.57 -5.91 22.98
N THR A 83 -26.99 -7.16 23.20
CA THR A 83 -27.59 -7.59 24.48
C THR A 83 -26.50 -7.85 25.51
N SER A 84 -25.43 -8.53 25.10
CA SER A 84 -24.28 -8.81 25.96
C SER A 84 -23.20 -7.73 25.93
N HIS A 85 -23.38 -6.69 25.09
CA HIS A 85 -22.42 -5.62 24.84
C HIS A 85 -21.10 -6.13 24.22
N GLU A 86 -21.15 -7.20 23.45
CA GLU A 86 -19.98 -7.86 22.91
C GLU A 86 -19.74 -7.55 21.44
N ILE A 87 -18.48 -7.45 21.06
CA ILE A 87 -18.05 -7.29 19.68
C ILE A 87 -16.87 -8.20 19.37
N TYR A 88 -16.96 -8.85 18.21
CA TYR A 88 -15.98 -9.79 17.70
C TYR A 88 -15.32 -9.19 16.47
N PHE A 89 -14.00 -9.25 16.48
CA PHE A 89 -13.15 -8.64 15.46
C PHE A 89 -12.24 -9.70 14.84
N THR A 90 -12.05 -9.61 13.52
CA THR A 90 -11.00 -10.34 12.78
C THR A 90 -9.90 -9.37 12.41
N LYS A 91 -8.65 -9.74 12.69
CA LYS A 91 -7.50 -8.89 12.43
C LYS A 91 -7.31 -8.68 10.93
N GLN A 92 -7.15 -7.43 10.52
CA GLN A 92 -6.88 -7.04 9.14
C GLN A 92 -5.43 -6.56 9.00
N GLU A 93 -4.92 -6.64 7.78
CA GLU A 93 -3.59 -6.09 7.49
C GLU A 93 -3.65 -4.56 7.35
N LEU A 94 -3.01 -3.88 8.31
CA LEU A 94 -2.09 -2.75 8.21
C LEU A 94 -2.45 -1.48 7.39
N MET A 95 -3.65 -1.31 6.82
CA MET A 95 -3.97 -0.10 6.03
C MET A 95 -3.63 1.21 6.75
N ALA A 96 -4.04 1.37 8.01
CA ALA A 96 -3.76 2.58 8.79
C ALA A 96 -2.25 2.82 9.09
N ARG A 97 -1.40 1.79 8.95
CA ARG A 97 0.05 1.93 9.13
C ARG A 97 0.79 2.35 7.86
N LEU A 98 0.10 2.34 6.71
CA LEU A 98 0.66 2.82 5.47
C LEU A 98 0.78 4.34 5.53
N GLU A 99 1.83 4.86 4.93
CA GLU A 99 2.09 6.28 4.75
C GLU A 99 1.77 6.65 3.30
N PRO A 100 1.28 7.87 3.00
CA PRO A 100 0.83 8.30 1.68
C PRO A 100 2.02 8.54 0.74
N VAL A 101 2.80 7.49 0.52
CA VAL A 101 4.08 7.47 -0.17
C VAL A 101 3.98 6.47 -1.31
N ILE A 102 4.42 6.88 -2.50
CA ILE A 102 4.77 5.98 -3.59
C ILE A 102 6.29 5.79 -3.50
N PHE A 103 6.73 4.55 -3.34
CA PHE A 103 8.15 4.22 -3.25
C PHE A 103 8.64 3.70 -4.60
N LEU A 104 9.61 4.40 -5.20
CA LEU A 104 10.21 4.04 -6.47
C LEU A 104 11.61 3.43 -6.26
N SER A 105 11.76 2.17 -6.66
CA SER A 105 13.04 1.49 -6.79
C SER A 105 13.50 1.51 -8.25
N CYS A 106 14.29 2.52 -8.65
CA CYS A 106 14.86 2.61 -10.00
C CYS A 106 16.29 2.05 -10.05
N GLN A 107 16.79 1.64 -11.22
CA GLN A 107 18.22 1.38 -11.41
C GLN A 107 19.02 2.67 -11.69
N THR A 108 20.35 2.59 -11.70
CA THR A 108 21.24 3.73 -12.04
C THR A 108 22.04 3.50 -13.33
N GLU A 109 22.13 2.27 -13.79
CA GLU A 109 22.98 1.77 -14.85
C GLU A 109 22.42 2.13 -16.23
N TYR A 110 21.09 2.19 -16.33
CA TYR A 110 20.37 2.71 -17.48
C TYR A 110 19.60 3.97 -17.09
N SER A 111 20.33 5.09 -16.99
CA SER A 111 19.81 6.39 -16.54
C SER A 111 18.57 6.90 -17.29
N PRO A 112 18.46 6.77 -18.64
CA PRO A 112 17.33 7.33 -19.38
C PRO A 112 15.96 6.84 -18.87
N PHE A 113 15.84 5.55 -18.55
CA PHE A 113 14.59 5.01 -18.01
C PHE A 113 14.26 5.58 -16.63
N GLY A 114 15.24 5.56 -15.72
CA GLY A 114 15.04 6.02 -14.36
C GLY A 114 14.59 7.48 -14.29
N GLU A 115 15.10 8.32 -15.20
CA GLU A 115 14.68 9.72 -15.34
C GLU A 115 13.27 9.85 -15.91
N VAL A 116 12.97 9.14 -17.00
CA VAL A 116 11.63 9.14 -17.62
C VAL A 116 10.56 8.70 -16.62
N LEU A 117 10.78 7.58 -15.93
CA LEU A 117 9.83 7.06 -14.96
C LEU A 117 9.67 7.99 -13.75
N ARG A 118 10.76 8.57 -13.24
CA ARG A 118 10.71 9.52 -12.13
C ARG A 118 9.93 10.77 -12.51
N ASN A 119 10.15 11.32 -13.70
CA ASN A 119 9.46 12.53 -14.16
C ASN A 119 7.97 12.26 -14.37
N ALA A 120 7.62 11.18 -15.06
CA ALA A 120 6.23 10.77 -15.25
C ALA A 120 5.49 10.53 -13.92
N LEU A 121 6.17 9.95 -12.93
CA LEU A 121 5.63 9.78 -11.57
C LEU A 121 5.43 11.11 -10.86
N ALA A 122 6.38 12.04 -10.97
CA ALA A 122 6.27 13.35 -10.34
C ALA A 122 5.07 14.13 -10.91
N GLU A 123 4.91 14.14 -12.24
CA GLU A 123 3.77 14.78 -12.92
C GLU A 123 2.44 14.13 -12.53
N ALA A 124 2.37 12.80 -12.51
CA ALA A 124 1.16 12.08 -12.10
C ALA A 124 0.79 12.37 -10.64
N ILE A 125 1.78 12.40 -9.73
CA ILE A 125 1.56 12.73 -8.32
C ILE A 125 1.08 14.17 -8.15
N GLU A 126 1.61 15.10 -8.94
CA GLU A 126 1.14 16.49 -8.93
C GLU A 126 -0.34 16.60 -9.34
N ASP A 127 -0.75 15.94 -10.42
CA ASP A 127 -2.17 15.86 -10.83
C ASP A 127 -3.04 15.23 -9.72
N PHE A 128 -2.61 14.07 -9.21
CA PHE A 128 -3.32 13.38 -8.14
C PHE A 128 -3.54 14.24 -6.92
N ASN A 129 -2.52 15.01 -6.50
CA ASN A 129 -2.59 15.86 -5.33
C ASN A 129 -3.57 17.03 -5.47
N GLN A 130 -3.95 17.43 -6.69
CA GLN A 130 -4.99 18.44 -6.89
C GLN A 130 -6.40 17.94 -6.49
N ARG A 131 -6.62 16.63 -6.55
CA ARG A 131 -7.93 15.98 -6.30
C ARG A 131 -7.91 14.94 -5.19
N SER A 132 -6.76 14.69 -4.58
CA SER A 132 -6.56 13.74 -3.50
C SER A 132 -6.91 14.35 -2.15
N ARG A 133 -7.53 13.56 -1.29
CA ARG A 133 -7.85 13.90 0.10
C ARG A 133 -6.60 13.97 0.99
N LEU A 134 -5.51 13.31 0.57
CA LEU A 134 -4.21 13.30 1.26
C LEU A 134 -3.06 13.54 0.27
N PRO A 135 -2.04 14.33 0.63
CA PRO A 135 -0.91 14.56 -0.25
C PRO A 135 -0.07 13.27 -0.38
N LEU A 136 0.09 12.82 -1.62
CA LEU A 136 1.00 11.75 -2.02
C LEU A 136 2.40 12.32 -2.22
N THR A 137 3.41 11.59 -1.76
CA THR A 137 4.83 11.91 -1.99
C THR A 137 5.54 10.78 -2.72
N LEU A 138 6.58 11.13 -3.48
CA LEU A 138 7.50 10.17 -4.10
C LEU A 138 8.73 10.00 -3.22
N GLU A 139 9.07 8.76 -2.88
CA GLU A 139 10.32 8.44 -2.20
C GLU A 139 11.16 7.46 -3.03
N MET A 140 12.48 7.58 -2.91
CA MET A 140 13.46 6.74 -3.60
C MET A 140 14.53 6.25 -2.62
N PRO A 141 15.17 5.08 -2.87
CA PRO A 141 16.26 4.61 -2.05
C PRO A 141 17.47 5.55 -2.16
N LEU A 142 18.04 5.94 -1.01
CA LEU A 142 19.34 6.58 -0.95
C LEU A 142 20.42 5.51 -1.09
N ARG A 143 20.91 5.28 -2.31
CA ARG A 143 21.97 4.28 -2.56
C ARG A 143 23.35 4.93 -2.53
N PRO A 144 24.30 4.39 -1.75
CA PRO A 144 25.67 4.87 -1.81
C PRO A 144 26.29 4.52 -3.17
N SER A 145 26.98 5.47 -3.79
CA SER A 145 27.55 5.31 -5.14
C SER A 145 28.71 4.32 -5.23
N ARG A 146 29.36 3.96 -4.12
CA ARG A 146 30.57 3.12 -4.07
C ARG A 146 30.64 2.15 -2.90
N ALA A 147 29.54 1.95 -2.16
CA ALA A 147 29.51 1.04 -1.03
C ALA A 147 28.44 -0.04 -1.25
N THR A 148 28.63 -1.18 -0.60
CA THR A 148 27.58 -2.20 -0.54
C THR A 148 26.35 -1.61 0.12
N VAL A 149 25.18 -1.81 -0.50
CA VAL A 149 23.91 -1.39 0.09
C VAL A 149 23.70 -2.20 1.36
N ARG A 150 23.80 -1.55 2.52
CA ARG A 150 23.29 -2.14 3.75
C ARG A 150 21.78 -2.16 3.64
N LEU A 151 21.20 -3.34 3.80
CA LEU A 151 19.76 -3.50 3.94
C LEU A 151 19.35 -2.97 5.30
N GLU A 152 19.42 -1.65 5.46
CA GLU A 152 19.01 -1.00 6.69
C GLU A 152 17.51 -1.20 6.88
N SER A 153 17.11 -1.44 8.12
CA SER A 153 15.69 -1.61 8.47
C SER A 153 14.86 -0.40 8.06
N MET A 154 15.44 0.79 7.92
CA MET A 154 14.74 1.99 7.47
C MET A 154 14.26 1.88 6.02
N LEU A 155 15.11 1.45 5.07
CA LEU A 155 14.74 1.30 3.66
C LEU A 155 13.60 0.28 3.51
N LEU A 156 13.79 -0.90 4.09
CA LEU A 156 12.79 -1.98 4.05
C LEU A 156 11.49 -1.55 4.76
N ARG A 157 11.61 -0.77 5.85
CA ARG A 157 10.45 -0.19 6.53
C ARG A 157 9.72 0.85 5.66
N LYS A 158 10.42 1.64 4.85
CA LYS A 158 9.77 2.55 3.88
C LYS A 158 9.02 1.78 2.80
N ILE A 159 9.62 0.71 2.25
CA ILE A 159 8.96 -0.17 1.27
C ILE A 159 7.68 -0.78 1.87
N SER A 160 7.77 -1.37 3.07
CA SER A 160 6.59 -1.99 3.70
C SER A 160 5.49 -0.98 4.03
N LYS A 161 5.84 0.26 4.36
CA LYS A 161 4.89 1.32 4.73
C LYS A 161 4.34 2.15 3.56
N SER A 162 4.93 2.12 2.38
CA SER A 162 4.40 2.90 1.24
C SER A 162 2.99 2.42 0.83
N LEU A 163 2.17 3.28 0.23
CA LEU A 163 0.88 2.85 -0.35
C LEU A 163 1.08 1.97 -1.59
N LEU A 164 2.08 2.34 -2.38
CA LEU A 164 2.45 1.68 -3.63
C LEU A 164 3.98 1.56 -3.68
N PHE A 165 4.46 0.40 -4.09
CA PHE A 165 5.85 0.15 -4.42
C PHE A 165 5.96 -0.05 -5.93
N ILE A 166 6.81 0.73 -6.58
CA ILE A 166 7.07 0.67 -8.01
C ILE A 166 8.52 0.27 -8.21
N ALA A 167 8.76 -0.78 -8.97
CA ALA A 167 10.09 -1.24 -9.30
C ALA A 167 10.37 -1.10 -10.79
N ASP A 168 11.58 -0.67 -11.09
CA ASP A 168 12.17 -0.69 -12.42
C ASP A 168 12.64 -2.11 -12.76
N GLY A 169 11.88 -2.78 -13.63
CA GLY A 169 12.22 -4.07 -14.20
C GLY A 169 12.92 -3.97 -15.55
N THR A 170 13.40 -2.81 -15.97
CA THR A 170 14.13 -2.66 -17.24
C THR A 170 15.45 -3.42 -17.13
N PRO A 171 15.79 -4.31 -18.08
CA PRO A 171 17.02 -5.08 -18.01
C PRO A 171 18.25 -4.19 -18.18
N VAL A 172 19.25 -4.41 -17.32
CA VAL A 172 20.55 -3.73 -17.36
C VAL A 172 21.39 -4.29 -18.51
N THR A 173 21.40 -5.62 -18.62
CA THR A 173 22.19 -6.38 -19.59
C THR A 173 21.51 -7.71 -19.90
N GLN A 174 22.14 -8.55 -20.73
CA GLN A 174 21.73 -9.91 -21.00
C GLN A 174 22.92 -10.87 -20.88
N ILE A 175 22.65 -12.12 -20.54
CA ILE A 175 23.59 -13.24 -20.65
C ILE A 175 23.15 -14.07 -21.86
N GLU A 176 24.05 -14.24 -22.83
CA GLU A 176 23.78 -15.09 -23.99
C GLU A 176 23.64 -16.55 -23.54
N GLY A 177 22.51 -17.16 -23.92
CA GLY A 177 22.24 -18.58 -23.71
C GLY A 177 22.27 -19.35 -25.03
N GLU A 178 22.35 -20.68 -24.96
CA GLU A 178 22.38 -21.54 -26.15
C GLU A 178 21.10 -21.47 -27.00
N THR A 179 19.95 -21.17 -26.37
CA THR A 179 18.64 -21.10 -27.03
C THR A 179 18.00 -19.73 -26.92
N THR A 180 17.98 -19.16 -25.71
CA THR A 180 17.48 -17.82 -25.44
C THR A 180 18.43 -17.09 -24.50
N SER A 181 18.68 -15.82 -24.78
CA SER A 181 19.40 -14.94 -23.85
C SER A 181 18.56 -14.71 -22.58
N LEU A 182 19.23 -14.61 -21.44
CA LEU A 182 18.62 -14.28 -20.15
C LEU A 182 18.81 -12.80 -19.87
N LEU A 183 17.72 -12.06 -19.73
CA LEU A 183 17.76 -10.65 -19.35
C LEU A 183 18.13 -10.52 -17.87
N ILE A 184 19.00 -9.56 -17.56
CA ILE A 184 19.50 -9.34 -16.20
C ILE A 184 18.95 -8.02 -15.65
N PRO A 185 17.98 -8.07 -14.72
CA PRO A 185 17.54 -6.89 -14.00
C PRO A 185 18.58 -6.43 -12.98
N HIS A 186 18.38 -5.22 -12.46
CA HIS A 186 19.25 -4.67 -11.46
C HIS A 186 19.16 -5.46 -10.12
N PRO A 187 20.29 -5.90 -9.51
CA PRO A 187 20.29 -6.74 -8.31
C PRO A 187 19.65 -6.07 -7.08
N ASN A 188 19.96 -4.80 -6.79
CA ASN A 188 19.30 -4.08 -5.67
C ASN A 188 17.78 -3.99 -5.87
N VAL A 189 17.31 -3.67 -7.08
CA VAL A 189 15.89 -3.64 -7.40
C VAL A 189 15.25 -5.02 -7.19
N CYS A 190 15.93 -6.11 -7.55
CA CYS A 190 15.45 -7.47 -7.28
C CYS A 190 15.29 -7.77 -5.79
N VAL A 191 16.24 -7.34 -4.95
CA VAL A 191 16.15 -7.49 -3.49
C VAL A 191 14.96 -6.69 -2.94
N GLU A 192 14.79 -5.46 -3.41
CA GLU A 192 13.70 -4.57 -3.00
C GLU A 192 12.32 -5.13 -3.44
N ILE A 193 12.21 -5.65 -4.67
CA ILE A 193 11.01 -6.37 -5.16
C ILE A 193 10.74 -7.60 -4.31
N GLY A 194 11.75 -8.44 -4.06
CA GLY A 194 11.59 -9.66 -3.25
C GLY A 194 11.08 -9.35 -1.84
N TYR A 195 11.60 -8.28 -1.22
CA TYR A 195 11.09 -7.81 0.06
C TYR A 195 9.66 -7.28 -0.05
N ALA A 196 9.33 -6.48 -1.07
CA ALA A 196 7.99 -5.96 -1.29
C ALA A 196 6.97 -7.10 -1.45
N LEU A 197 7.27 -8.12 -2.26
CA LEU A 197 6.43 -9.31 -2.45
C LEU A 197 6.17 -10.08 -1.15
N SER A 198 7.13 -10.07 -0.20
CA SER A 198 6.98 -10.74 1.10
C SER A 198 6.20 -9.93 2.14
N SER A 199 6.15 -8.61 1.99
CA SER A 199 5.70 -7.70 3.05
C SER A 199 4.49 -6.84 2.68
N LYS A 200 4.12 -6.80 1.39
CA LYS A 200 2.99 -6.04 0.86
C LYS A 200 1.99 -6.95 0.17
N ARG A 201 0.78 -6.44 -0.01
CA ARG A 201 -0.22 -7.08 -0.86
C ARG A 201 0.16 -6.91 -2.33
N LYS A 202 -0.30 -7.84 -3.17
CA LYS A 202 0.00 -7.85 -4.60
C LYS A 202 -0.44 -6.54 -5.27
N GLU A 203 -1.61 -6.02 -4.93
CA GLU A 203 -2.17 -4.80 -5.52
C GLU A 203 -1.37 -3.53 -5.15
N GLN A 204 -0.40 -3.63 -4.24
CA GLN A 204 0.47 -2.53 -3.82
C GLN A 204 1.85 -2.57 -4.50
N ILE A 205 2.02 -3.40 -5.54
CA ILE A 205 3.29 -3.62 -6.23
C ILE A 205 3.06 -3.45 -7.73
N LEU A 206 3.85 -2.57 -8.34
CA LEU A 206 3.92 -2.36 -9.79
C LEU A 206 5.35 -2.58 -10.27
N LEU A 207 5.51 -3.37 -11.32
CA LEU A 207 6.75 -3.59 -12.03
C LEU A 207 6.68 -2.87 -13.37
N ALA A 208 7.38 -1.74 -13.48
CA ALA A 208 7.47 -0.93 -14.69
C ALA A 208 8.70 -1.35 -15.50
N LYS A 209 8.54 -1.61 -16.79
CA LYS A 209 9.61 -2.09 -17.68
C LYS A 209 9.60 -1.29 -18.98
N MET A 210 10.74 -0.74 -19.37
CA MET A 210 10.91 -0.25 -20.74
C MET A 210 11.42 -1.35 -21.63
N GLU A 211 10.84 -1.47 -22.81
CA GLU A 211 11.31 -2.39 -23.83
C GLU A 211 12.60 -1.86 -24.46
N ARG A 212 13.69 -2.59 -24.25
CA ARG A 212 15.00 -2.27 -24.81
C ARG A 212 15.18 -3.01 -26.14
N GLN A 213 15.13 -2.30 -27.26
CA GLN A 213 15.31 -2.89 -28.59
C GLN A 213 16.69 -3.55 -28.77
N ASP A 214 17.68 -3.10 -28.01
CA ASP A 214 19.05 -3.62 -28.04
C ASP A 214 19.25 -4.89 -27.21
N LEU A 215 18.28 -5.27 -26.37
CA LEU A 215 18.32 -6.49 -25.56
C LEU A 215 17.16 -7.41 -25.93
N GLN A 216 17.45 -8.68 -26.17
CA GLN A 216 16.44 -9.69 -26.47
C GLN A 216 16.66 -10.88 -25.56
N GLY A 217 15.58 -11.43 -25.02
CA GLY A 217 15.66 -12.57 -24.13
C GLY A 217 14.47 -12.70 -23.21
N GLU A 218 14.58 -13.66 -22.30
CA GLU A 218 13.56 -13.91 -21.28
C GLU A 218 13.92 -13.20 -19.97
N PHE A 219 12.92 -12.60 -19.34
CA PHE A 219 13.07 -12.00 -18.02
C PHE A 219 13.08 -13.10 -16.94
N PRO A 220 13.90 -13.00 -15.88
CA PRO A 220 14.17 -14.14 -14.99
C PRO A 220 13.01 -14.50 -14.05
N PHE A 221 11.94 -13.71 -14.04
CA PHE A 221 10.74 -13.95 -13.25
C PHE A 221 9.54 -13.23 -13.86
N ASP A 222 8.34 -13.58 -13.41
CA ASP A 222 7.11 -12.94 -13.87
C ASP A 222 6.23 -12.52 -12.70
N LEU A 223 5.41 -11.48 -12.93
CA LEU A 223 4.33 -11.09 -12.03
C LEU A 223 2.99 -11.18 -12.75
N PRO A 224 1.85 -11.32 -12.05
CA PRO A 224 0.56 -11.14 -12.67
C PRO A 224 0.47 -9.86 -13.54
N LYS A 225 -0.16 -9.95 -14.71
CA LYS A 225 -0.21 -8.87 -15.71
C LYS A 225 -0.70 -7.53 -15.15
N TYR A 226 -1.63 -7.55 -14.19
CA TYR A 226 -2.15 -6.33 -13.56
C TYR A 226 -1.14 -5.60 -12.67
N GLN A 227 -0.01 -6.23 -12.35
CA GLN A 227 1.12 -5.65 -11.62
C GLN A 227 2.26 -5.26 -12.54
N GLN A 228 2.08 -5.32 -13.86
CA GLN A 228 3.11 -5.01 -14.84
C GLN A 228 2.68 -3.85 -15.73
N LEU A 229 3.63 -2.96 -16.00
CA LEU A 229 3.50 -1.90 -16.99
C LEU A 229 4.71 -1.95 -17.90
N SER A 230 4.50 -2.29 -19.16
CA SER A 230 5.53 -2.25 -20.19
C SER A 230 5.26 -1.07 -21.12
N PHE A 231 6.31 -0.39 -21.56
CA PHE A 231 6.22 0.73 -22.49
C PHE A 231 7.47 0.82 -23.36
N GLN A 232 7.34 1.42 -24.54
CA GLN A 232 8.43 1.58 -25.51
C GLN A 232 9.03 2.97 -25.48
N ASP A 233 8.21 3.98 -25.21
CA ASP A 233 8.62 5.38 -25.23
C ASP A 233 8.01 6.19 -24.07
N PRO A 234 8.58 7.38 -23.75
CA PRO A 234 8.10 8.23 -22.68
C PRO A 234 6.65 8.72 -22.85
N ASP A 235 6.17 8.89 -24.09
CA ASP A 235 4.82 9.40 -24.34
C ASP A 235 3.77 8.34 -23.99
N GLU A 236 4.03 7.08 -24.33
CA GLU A 236 3.23 5.93 -23.92
C GLU A 236 3.16 5.82 -22.40
N LEU A 237 4.30 5.99 -21.70
CA LEU A 237 4.32 5.96 -20.24
C LEU A 237 3.46 7.06 -19.64
N SER A 238 3.60 8.30 -20.10
CA SER A 238 2.86 9.45 -19.58
C SER A 238 1.35 9.32 -19.78
N GLN A 239 0.90 8.62 -20.84
CA GLN A 239 -0.51 8.36 -21.08
C GLN A 239 -1.09 7.22 -20.22
N THR A 240 -0.28 6.18 -19.95
CA THR A 240 -0.76 4.95 -19.31
C THR A 240 -0.56 4.93 -17.80
N LEU A 241 0.57 5.44 -17.33
CA LEU A 241 0.99 5.39 -15.93
C LEU A 241 -0.04 6.00 -14.96
N PRO A 242 -0.63 7.19 -15.22
CA PRO A 242 -1.60 7.77 -14.30
C PRO A 242 -2.82 6.87 -14.09
N SER A 243 -3.38 6.31 -15.16
CA SER A 243 -4.55 5.42 -15.07
C SER A 243 -4.23 4.14 -14.27
N VAL A 244 -3.03 3.59 -14.43
CA VAL A 244 -2.59 2.39 -13.70
C VAL A 244 -2.44 2.71 -12.21
N ILE A 245 -1.76 3.80 -11.86
CA ILE A 245 -1.57 4.19 -10.45
C ILE A 245 -2.91 4.51 -9.79
N GLU A 246 -3.80 5.24 -10.47
CA GLU A 246 -5.14 5.56 -9.95
C GLU A 246 -5.93 4.28 -9.65
N THR A 247 -5.84 3.27 -10.52
CA THR A 247 -6.47 1.95 -10.31
C THR A 247 -5.88 1.23 -9.09
N LEU A 248 -4.54 1.19 -8.96
CA LEU A 248 -3.88 0.54 -7.82
C LEU A 248 -4.16 1.25 -6.49
N LEU A 249 -4.37 2.57 -6.53
CA LEU A 249 -4.68 3.38 -5.35
C LEU A 249 -6.18 3.46 -5.04
N GLN A 250 -7.05 2.92 -5.91
CA GLN A 250 -8.51 3.03 -5.78
C GLN A 250 -9.03 2.54 -4.42
N ARG A 251 -8.42 1.48 -3.88
CA ARG A 251 -8.80 0.90 -2.58
C ARG A 251 -8.67 1.87 -1.40
N TYR A 252 -7.82 2.88 -1.51
CA TYR A 252 -7.60 3.86 -0.45
C TYR A 252 -8.60 5.01 -0.49
N ASN A 253 -9.50 5.08 -1.49
CA ASN A 253 -10.47 6.17 -1.65
C ASN A 253 -9.82 7.56 -1.50
N LEU A 254 -8.63 7.74 -2.11
CA LEU A 254 -7.88 9.00 -2.03
C LEU A 254 -8.51 10.07 -2.91
N PHE A 255 -9.01 9.69 -4.09
CA PHE A 255 -9.53 10.61 -5.07
C PHE A 255 -11.03 10.75 -4.91
N SER A 256 -11.51 12.00 -4.84
CA SER A 256 -12.93 12.25 -5.00
C SER A 256 -13.35 11.78 -6.40
N ARG A 257 -14.40 10.96 -6.50
CA ARG A 257 -14.97 10.61 -7.80
C ARG A 257 -15.37 11.92 -8.48
N SER A 258 -14.63 12.33 -9.51
CA SER A 258 -15.07 13.40 -10.39
C SER A 258 -16.46 13.00 -10.90
N LYS A 259 -17.47 13.83 -10.63
CA LYS A 259 -18.79 13.66 -11.25
C LYS A 259 -18.58 13.80 -12.75
N LYS A 260 -18.60 12.67 -13.46
CA LYS A 260 -18.95 12.67 -14.88
C LYS A 260 -20.40 13.08 -15.04
#